data_AF-A0A382ICF2-F1
#
_entry.id   AF-A0A382ICF2-F1
#
_cell.length_a   1.000
_cell.length_b   1.000
_cell.length_c   1.000
_cell.angle_alpha   90.00
_cell.angle_beta   90.00
_cell.angle_gamma   90.00
#
_symmetry.space_group_name_H-M   'P 1'
#
loop_
_entity.id
_entity.type
_entity.pdbx_description
1 polymer ?
#
loop_
_entity_poly.entity_id
_entity_poly.type
_entity_poly.pdbx_seq_one_letter_code
_entity_poly.pdbx_strand_id
1 'polypeptide(L)'
;VNTGINLKNLGLDVGVAAAIGNDKNGKYILEELKKKKIYTETLIKKKINTAYTFAMISSEGKRRYLTNWGANDYFLDTDIKDSTLKKYGLIHLCGTFAMKSFDGRSTAKLLKRAKKLNLVTCMDTIYNDKVDCVSLLKSSIPHLDIF
;
A
#
# COMPACT_ATOMS: atom_id res chain seq x y z
N VAL A 1 0.31 3.01 4.71
CA VAL A 1 1.02 3.52 5.92
C VAL A 1 0.06 3.79 7.07
N ASN A 2 -0.94 4.66 6.92
CA ASN A 2 -1.87 5.04 8.01
C ASN A 2 -2.57 3.84 8.67
N THR A 3 -3.18 2.95 7.88
CA THR A 3 -3.81 1.72 8.40
C THR A 3 -2.84 0.89 9.23
N GLY A 4 -1.60 0.72 8.74
CA GLY A 4 -0.58 -0.03 9.47
C GLY A 4 -0.19 0.61 10.81
N ILE A 5 -0.08 1.94 10.87
CA ILE A 5 0.15 2.67 12.13
C ILE A 5 -1.01 2.47 13.10
N ASN A 6 -2.25 2.58 12.62
CA ASN A 6 -3.43 2.40 13.47
C ASN A 6 -3.54 0.98 14.01
N LEU A 7 -3.32 -0.04 13.17
CA LEU A 7 -3.28 -1.43 13.61
C LEU A 7 -2.17 -1.67 14.65
N LYS A 8 -0.99 -1.05 14.49
CA LYS A 8 0.07 -1.15 15.49
C LYS A 8 -0.32 -0.50 16.82
N ASN A 9 -1.00 0.65 16.78
CA ASN A 9 -1.50 1.31 17.98
C ASN A 9 -2.59 0.47 18.69
N LEU A 10 -3.34 -0.35 17.95
CA LEU A 10 -4.30 -1.31 18.48
C LEU A 10 -3.67 -2.60 19.01
N GLY A 11 -2.33 -2.70 19.02
CA GLY A 11 -1.60 -3.82 19.62
C GLY A 11 -1.25 -4.96 18.65
N LEU A 12 -1.52 -4.82 17.35
CA LEU A 12 -1.15 -5.85 16.36
C LEU A 12 0.31 -5.73 15.94
N ASP A 13 0.90 -6.86 15.54
CA ASP A 13 2.18 -6.86 14.84
C ASP A 13 1.97 -6.60 13.35
N VAL A 14 2.66 -5.56 12.87
CA VAL A 14 2.39 -4.99 11.55
C VAL A 14 3.71 -4.80 10.80
N GLY A 15 3.68 -5.13 9.51
CA GLY A 15 4.65 -4.65 8.53
C GLY A 15 3.99 -3.68 7.55
N VAL A 16 4.78 -2.77 6.99
CA VAL A 16 4.32 -1.85 5.94
C VAL A 16 5.18 -2.03 4.70
N ALA A 17 4.54 -2.42 3.61
CA ALA A 17 5.14 -2.51 2.29
C ALA A 17 4.74 -1.28 1.46
N ALA A 18 5.74 -0.60 0.87
CA ALA A 18 5.56 0.56 0.01
C ALA A 18 6.89 0.89 -0.69
N ALA A 19 6.86 1.81 -1.66
CA ALA A 19 8.07 2.37 -2.23
C ALA A 19 8.37 3.77 -1.67
N ILE A 20 9.63 4.05 -1.39
CA ILE A 20 10.13 5.36 -0.95
C ILE A 20 11.31 5.79 -1.84
N GLY A 21 11.53 7.09 -1.93
CA GLY A 21 12.73 7.65 -2.54
C GLY A 21 13.92 7.72 -1.59
N ASN A 22 15.09 8.08 -2.12
CA ASN A 22 16.25 8.44 -1.31
C ASN A 22 16.24 9.95 -0.98
N ASP A 23 15.17 10.41 -0.33
CA ASP A 23 14.96 11.81 0.03
C ASP A 23 14.54 11.98 1.50
N LYS A 24 14.37 13.23 1.94
CA LYS A 24 14.00 13.56 3.34
C LYS A 24 12.66 12.93 3.73
N ASN A 25 11.69 12.90 2.83
CA ASN A 25 10.36 12.32 3.09
C ASN A 25 10.45 10.81 3.27
N GLY A 26 11.22 10.12 2.43
CA GLY A 26 11.43 8.67 2.53
C GLY A 26 12.16 8.28 3.81
N LYS A 27 13.19 9.06 4.21
CA LYS A 27 13.88 8.90 5.50
C LYS A 27 12.93 9.10 6.67
N TYR A 28 12.14 10.16 6.65
CA TYR A 28 11.16 10.45 7.70
C TYR A 28 10.15 9.30 7.86
N ILE A 29 9.56 8.80 6.77
CA ILE A 29 8.61 7.66 6.82
C ILE A 29 9.27 6.42 7.45
N LEU A 30 10.49 6.08 7.02
CA LEU A 30 11.24 4.94 7.55
C LEU A 30 11.50 5.09 9.05
N GLU A 31 11.93 6.27 9.49
CA GLU A 31 12.23 6.56 10.89
C GLU A 31 10.98 6.50 11.77
N GLU A 32 9.86 7.09 11.34
CA GLU A 32 8.60 7.05 12.08
C GLU A 32 8.05 5.63 12.24
N LEU A 33 8.12 4.81 11.18
CA LEU A 33 7.72 3.41 11.25
C LEU A 33 8.62 2.60 12.19
N LYS A 34 9.94 2.84 12.15
CA LYS A 34 10.90 2.20 13.09
C LYS A 34 10.66 2.60 14.54
N LYS A 35 10.41 3.88 14.83
CA LYS A 35 10.07 4.37 16.18
C LYS A 35 8.84 3.64 16.74
N LYS A 36 7.86 3.37 15.88
CA LYS A 36 6.63 2.62 16.23
C LYS A 36 6.82 1.09 16.25
N LYS A 37 8.04 0.60 16.04
CA LYS A 37 8.37 -0.84 15.99
C LYS A 37 7.54 -1.59 14.93
N ILE A 38 7.29 -0.94 13.80
CA ILE A 38 6.65 -1.54 12.62
C ILE A 38 7.74 -2.15 11.74
N TYR A 39 7.49 -3.32 11.16
CA TYR A 39 8.46 -3.97 10.27
C TYR A 39 8.60 -3.20 8.94
N THR A 40 9.82 -2.73 8.64
CA THR A 40 10.11 -1.83 7.51
C THR A 40 10.94 -2.44 6.38
N GLU A 41 11.33 -3.71 6.44
CA GLU A 41 12.17 -4.32 5.40
C GLU A 41 11.47 -4.46 4.04
N THR A 42 10.16 -4.19 3.99
CA THR A 42 9.36 -4.12 2.76
C THR A 42 9.19 -2.71 2.22
N LEU A 43 9.88 -1.72 2.80
CA LEU A 43 10.00 -0.39 2.21
C LEU A 43 11.10 -0.39 1.15
N ILE A 44 10.70 -0.36 -0.11
CA ILE A 44 11.63 -0.45 -1.23
C ILE A 44 12.08 0.93 -1.66
N LYS A 45 13.40 1.15 -1.66
CA LYS A 45 13.98 2.38 -2.20
C LYS A 45 13.96 2.35 -3.74
N LYS A 46 13.37 3.38 -4.35
CA LYS A 46 13.40 3.62 -5.81
C LYS A 46 14.22 4.86 -6.11
N LYS A 47 14.75 4.97 -7.34
CA LYS A 47 15.53 6.14 -7.81
C LYS A 47 14.64 7.32 -8.24
N ILE A 48 13.53 7.54 -7.54
CA ILE A 48 12.53 8.60 -7.77
C ILE A 48 12.11 9.12 -6.39
N ASN A 49 11.65 10.37 -6.33
CA ASN A 49 11.18 10.98 -5.08
C ASN A 49 10.05 10.19 -4.41
N THR A 50 10.02 10.21 -3.09
CA THR A 50 8.94 9.67 -2.27
C THR A 50 7.62 10.36 -2.61
N ALA A 51 6.53 9.59 -2.61
CA ALA A 51 5.19 10.12 -2.78
C ALA A 51 4.91 11.27 -1.79
N TYR A 52 4.17 12.27 -2.23
CA TYR A 52 3.76 13.39 -1.38
C TYR A 52 2.33 13.82 -1.71
N THR A 53 1.55 14.14 -0.68
CA THR A 53 0.16 14.59 -0.83
C THR A 53 -0.07 15.86 -0.04
N PHE A 54 -0.58 16.89 -0.71
CA PHE A 54 -1.16 18.04 -0.05
C PHE A 54 -2.62 17.75 0.30
N ALA A 55 -2.94 17.72 1.59
CA ALA A 55 -4.30 17.64 2.09
C ALA A 55 -4.82 19.06 2.35
N MET A 56 -5.59 19.59 1.40
CA MET A 56 -6.17 20.94 1.48
C MET A 56 -7.55 20.87 2.11
N ILE A 57 -7.78 21.65 3.16
CA ILE A 57 -9.03 21.67 3.90
C ILE A 57 -9.67 23.05 3.73
N SER A 58 -10.88 23.07 3.17
CA SER A 58 -11.69 24.28 3.05
C SER A 58 -12.32 24.70 4.39
N SER A 59 -12.80 25.93 4.47
CA SER A 59 -13.57 26.45 5.61
C SER A 59 -14.80 25.60 5.94
N GLU A 60 -15.40 24.94 4.94
CA GLU A 60 -16.55 24.05 5.10
C GLU A 60 -16.14 22.63 5.52
N GLY A 61 -14.86 22.39 5.84
CA GLY A 61 -14.34 21.09 6.25
C GLY A 61 -14.16 20.08 5.10
N LYS A 62 -14.45 20.46 3.85
CA LYS A 62 -14.21 19.58 2.69
C LYS A 62 -12.71 19.44 2.44
N ARG A 63 -12.28 18.21 2.20
CA ARG A 63 -10.89 17.86 1.90
C ARG A 63 -10.69 17.67 0.40
N ARG A 64 -9.60 18.22 -0.12
CA ARG A 64 -9.09 17.96 -1.46
C ARG A 64 -7.64 17.50 -1.35
N TYR A 65 -7.30 16.45 -2.09
CA TYR A 65 -5.97 15.88 -2.11
C TYR A 65 -5.30 16.19 -3.44
N LEU A 66 -4.10 16.76 -3.38
CA LEU A 66 -3.21 16.89 -4.53
C LEU A 66 -2.01 15.98 -4.29
N THR A 67 -1.94 14.89 -5.03
CA THR A 67 -0.96 13.83 -4.80
C THR A 67 0.00 13.71 -5.98
N ASN A 68 1.30 13.68 -5.67
CA ASN A 68 2.32 13.10 -6.52
C ASN A 68 2.67 11.71 -5.98
N TRP A 69 2.41 10.66 -6.76
CA TRP A 69 2.60 9.28 -6.35
C TRP A 69 4.07 8.84 -6.29
N GLY A 70 4.97 9.54 -7.01
CA GLY A 70 6.42 9.36 -6.91
C GLY A 70 6.85 7.88 -6.98
N ALA A 71 7.67 7.46 -6.02
CA ALA A 71 8.20 6.10 -5.94
C ALA A 71 7.12 5.00 -5.95
N ASN A 72 5.90 5.26 -5.45
CA ASN A 72 4.82 4.27 -5.41
C ASN A 72 4.29 3.91 -6.80
N ASP A 73 4.45 4.78 -7.80
CA ASP A 73 4.11 4.44 -9.19
C ASP A 73 4.97 3.29 -9.75
N TYR A 74 6.08 2.94 -9.08
CA TYR A 74 7.04 1.92 -9.50
C TYR A 74 7.12 0.74 -8.51
N PHE A 75 6.18 0.66 -7.59
CA PHE A 75 6.04 -0.48 -6.69
C PHE A 75 5.36 -1.64 -7.41
N LEU A 76 5.86 -2.86 -7.23
CA LEU A 76 5.40 -4.07 -7.94
C LEU A 76 5.13 -5.21 -6.96
N ASP A 77 4.31 -6.19 -7.35
CA ASP A 77 4.07 -7.39 -6.54
C ASP A 77 5.35 -8.18 -6.22
N THR A 78 6.36 -8.10 -7.08
CA THR A 78 7.66 -8.74 -6.89
C THR A 78 8.54 -8.06 -5.85
N ASP A 79 8.24 -6.82 -5.47
CA ASP A 79 8.91 -6.12 -4.37
C ASP A 79 8.59 -6.76 -3.01
N ILE A 80 7.50 -7.53 -2.92
CA ILE A 80 7.12 -8.29 -1.73
C ILE A 80 7.50 -9.75 -1.96
N LYS A 81 8.42 -10.28 -1.16
CA LYS A 81 8.89 -11.68 -1.25
C LYS A 81 7.95 -12.64 -0.50
N ASP A 82 7.82 -13.87 -0.99
CA ASP A 82 7.03 -14.92 -0.31
C ASP A 82 7.56 -15.23 1.10
N SER A 83 8.87 -15.13 1.32
CA SER A 83 9.49 -15.28 2.64
C SER A 83 9.03 -14.21 3.64
N THR A 84 8.62 -13.03 3.15
CA THR A 84 8.01 -12.01 3.98
C THR A 84 6.54 -12.32 4.22
N LEU A 85 5.79 -12.72 3.18
CA LEU A 85 4.37 -13.06 3.31
C LEU A 85 4.14 -14.15 4.35
N LYS A 86 5.00 -15.19 4.39
CA LYS A 86 4.94 -16.29 5.37
C LYS A 86 5.01 -15.87 6.84
N LYS A 87 5.41 -14.63 7.14
CA LYS A 87 5.47 -14.09 8.50
C LYS A 87 4.13 -13.55 9.00
N TYR A 88 3.14 -13.42 8.13
CA TYR A 88 1.87 -12.76 8.42
C TYR A 88 0.69 -13.70 8.19
N GLY A 89 -0.41 -13.46 8.91
CA GLY A 89 -1.70 -14.12 8.69
C GLY A 89 -2.67 -13.33 7.81
N LEU A 90 -2.38 -12.05 7.53
CA LEU A 90 -3.25 -11.15 6.78
C LEU A 90 -2.42 -10.19 5.92
N ILE A 91 -2.90 -9.93 4.69
CA ILE A 91 -2.44 -8.83 3.86
C ILE A 91 -3.63 -7.89 3.56
N HIS A 92 -3.41 -6.59 3.76
CA HIS A 92 -4.38 -5.56 3.43
C HIS A 92 -3.79 -4.59 2.40
N LEU A 93 -4.42 -4.52 1.23
CA LEU A 93 -4.05 -3.60 0.16
C LEU A 93 -4.88 -2.33 0.34
N CYS A 94 -4.21 -1.23 0.66
CA CYS A 94 -4.90 0.03 0.89
C CYS A 94 -4.86 0.96 -0.33
N GLY A 95 -6.00 1.54 -0.67
CA GLY A 95 -6.15 2.59 -1.67
C GLY A 95 -5.94 2.14 -3.10
N THR A 96 -6.46 0.97 -3.46
CA THR A 96 -6.50 0.50 -4.85
C THR A 96 -7.12 1.56 -5.77
N PHE A 97 -6.61 1.63 -7.01
CA PHE A 97 -6.82 2.66 -8.04
C PHE A 97 -5.86 3.84 -8.00
N ALA A 98 -4.96 3.92 -7.02
CA ALA A 98 -3.89 4.93 -6.97
C ALA A 98 -2.57 4.48 -7.59
N MET A 99 -2.27 3.18 -7.63
CA MET A 99 -0.92 2.67 -7.81
C MET A 99 -0.72 2.17 -9.23
N LYS A 100 -0.20 3.04 -10.10
CA LYS A 100 -0.12 2.83 -11.56
C LYS A 100 0.45 1.48 -11.99
N SER A 101 1.55 1.03 -11.40
CA SER A 101 2.20 -0.24 -11.78
C SER A 101 1.68 -1.46 -11.02
N PHE A 102 0.91 -1.24 -9.96
CA PHE A 102 0.50 -2.28 -9.03
C PHE A 102 -0.97 -2.71 -9.24
N ASP A 103 -1.84 -1.75 -9.54
CA ASP A 103 -3.26 -2.01 -9.76
C ASP A 103 -3.48 -2.93 -10.98
N GLY A 104 -4.47 -3.81 -10.92
CA GLY A 104 -4.75 -4.81 -11.96
C GLY A 104 -3.97 -6.11 -11.78
N ARG A 105 -3.20 -6.51 -12.79
CA ARG A 105 -2.56 -7.84 -12.83
C ARG A 105 -1.57 -8.07 -11.69
N SER A 106 -0.83 -7.04 -11.27
CA SER A 106 0.18 -7.16 -10.20
C SER A 106 -0.50 -7.41 -8.85
N THR A 107 -1.57 -6.66 -8.56
CA THR A 107 -2.48 -6.90 -7.42
C THR A 107 -2.98 -8.35 -7.40
N ALA A 108 -3.56 -8.84 -8.50
CA ALA A 108 -4.07 -10.21 -8.59
C ALA A 108 -2.97 -11.27 -8.33
N LYS A 109 -1.76 -11.07 -8.85
CA LYS A 109 -0.61 -11.97 -8.61
C LYS A 109 -0.23 -12.03 -7.13
N LEU A 110 -0.17 -10.89 -6.45
CA LEU A 110 0.16 -10.84 -5.04
C LEU A 110 -0.91 -11.52 -4.18
N LEU A 111 -2.19 -11.21 -4.43
CA LEU A 111 -3.31 -11.82 -3.72
C LEU A 111 -3.34 -13.34 -3.90
N LYS A 112 -3.15 -13.81 -5.14
CA LYS A 112 -3.03 -15.24 -5.44
C LYS A 112 -1.89 -15.91 -4.67
N ARG A 113 -0.73 -15.26 -4.58
CA ARG A 113 0.42 -15.76 -3.78
C ARG A 113 0.09 -15.79 -2.29
N ALA A 114 -0.52 -14.73 -1.76
CA ALA A 114 -0.94 -14.66 -0.37
C ALA A 114 -1.94 -15.78 -0.01
N LYS A 115 -2.95 -16.02 -0.86
CA LYS A 115 -3.91 -17.14 -0.67
C LYS A 115 -3.22 -18.50 -0.66
N LYS A 116 -2.26 -18.75 -1.56
CA LYS A 116 -1.48 -20.00 -1.57
C LYS A 116 -0.65 -20.21 -0.29
N LEU A 117 -0.34 -19.13 0.42
CA LEU A 117 0.39 -19.14 1.69
C LEU A 117 -0.55 -19.07 2.91
N ASN A 118 -1.87 -19.24 2.71
CA ASN A 118 -2.91 -19.22 3.74
C ASN A 118 -3.08 -17.88 4.47
N LEU A 119 -2.77 -16.76 3.82
CA LEU A 119 -3.09 -15.44 4.34
C LEU A 119 -4.54 -15.06 4.04
N VAL A 120 -5.19 -14.38 4.99
CA VAL A 120 -6.41 -13.61 4.73
C VAL A 120 -6.07 -12.42 3.85
N THR A 121 -6.87 -12.21 2.82
CA THR A 121 -6.67 -11.15 1.82
C THR A 121 -7.75 -10.09 1.94
N CYS A 122 -7.32 -8.85 2.17
CA CYS A 122 -8.20 -7.70 2.37
C CYS A 122 -7.79 -6.55 1.45
N MET A 123 -8.76 -5.77 0.98
CA MET A 123 -8.52 -4.61 0.13
C MET A 123 -9.52 -3.50 0.43
N ASP A 124 -9.10 -2.25 0.32
CA ASP A 124 -10.02 -1.12 0.15
C ASP A 124 -9.65 -0.29 -1.10
N THR A 125 -10.61 0.50 -1.58
CA THR A 125 -10.45 1.32 -2.79
C THR A 125 -10.55 2.81 -2.46
N ILE A 126 -9.88 3.64 -3.26
CA ILE A 126 -10.18 5.08 -3.30
C ILE A 126 -11.10 5.43 -4.46
N TYR A 127 -11.68 6.63 -4.45
CA TYR A 127 -12.33 7.16 -5.65
C TYR A 127 -11.27 7.62 -6.67
N ASN A 128 -11.35 7.12 -7.91
CA ASN A 128 -10.56 7.60 -9.04
C ASN A 128 -11.34 7.47 -10.35
N ASP A 129 -11.82 8.59 -10.88
CA ASP A 129 -12.59 8.67 -12.12
C ASP A 129 -11.72 8.63 -13.40
N LYS A 130 -10.40 8.57 -13.25
CA LYS A 130 -9.45 8.55 -14.37
C LYS A 130 -9.07 7.14 -14.81
N VAL A 131 -9.59 6.10 -14.17
CA VAL A 131 -9.25 4.71 -14.46
C VAL A 131 -10.52 3.86 -14.59
N ASP A 132 -10.41 2.77 -15.35
CA ASP A 132 -11.45 1.74 -15.39
C ASP A 132 -11.34 0.83 -14.16
N CYS A 133 -12.04 1.22 -13.09
CA CYS A 133 -12.04 0.52 -11.80
C CYS A 133 -12.46 -0.96 -11.93
N VAL A 134 -13.47 -1.24 -12.78
CA VAL A 134 -14.00 -2.60 -12.94
C VAL A 134 -12.95 -3.50 -13.60
N SER A 135 -12.30 -3.00 -14.65
CA SER A 135 -11.23 -3.74 -15.33
C SER A 135 -10.03 -4.02 -14.40
N LEU A 136 -9.64 -3.04 -13.58
CA LEU A 136 -8.54 -3.20 -12.61
C LEU A 136 -8.87 -4.18 -11.47
N LEU A 137 -10.12 -4.28 -11.03
CA LEU A 137 -10.51 -5.21 -9.96
C LEU A 137 -10.76 -6.63 -10.45
N LYS A 138 -11.25 -6.83 -11.68
CA LYS A 138 -11.79 -8.11 -12.17
C LYS A 138 -10.89 -9.32 -11.88
N SER A 139 -9.57 -9.16 -12.03
CA SER A 139 -8.60 -10.25 -11.82
C SER A 139 -8.28 -10.51 -10.34
N SER A 140 -8.54 -9.53 -9.46
CA SER A 140 -8.21 -9.57 -8.04
C SER A 140 -9.35 -10.13 -7.19
N ILE A 141 -10.62 -9.90 -7.59
CA ILE A 141 -11.82 -10.32 -6.84
C ILE A 141 -11.81 -11.81 -6.44
N PRO A 142 -11.45 -12.77 -7.32
CA PRO A 142 -11.42 -14.19 -6.94
C PRO A 142 -10.38 -14.56 -5.87
N HIS A 143 -9.53 -13.62 -5.49
CA HIS A 143 -8.43 -13.79 -4.55
C HIS A 143 -8.55 -12.88 -3.32
N LEU A 144 -9.73 -12.28 -3.09
CA LEU A 144 -10.04 -11.48 -1.92
C LEU A 144 -10.98 -12.23 -0.98
N ASP A 145 -10.72 -12.12 0.32
CA ASP A 145 -11.60 -12.60 1.39
C ASP A 145 -12.46 -11.46 1.96
N ILE A 146 -11.91 -10.23 1.96
CA ILE A 146 -12.55 -9.02 2.50
C ILE A 146 -12.34 -7.87 1.50
N PHE A 147 -13.40 -7.12 1.21
CA PHE A 147 -13.42 -5.94 0.34
C PHE A 147 -14.24 -4.81 1.00
#